data_AF-A0A965QWD1-F1
#
_entry.id   AF-A0A965QWD1-F1
#
_cell.length_a   1.000
_cell.length_b   1.000
_cell.length_c   1.000
_cell.angle_alpha   90.00
_cell.angle_beta   90.00
_cell.angle_gamma   90.00
#
_symmetry.space_group_name_H-M   'P 1'
#
loop_
_entity.id
_entity.type
_entity.pdbx_description
1 polymer ?
#
loop_
_entity_poly.entity_id
_entity_poly.type
_entity_poly.pdbx_seq_one_letter_code
_entity_poly.pdbx_strand_id
1 'polypeptide(L)'
;MAAEAGAGGAGETITLSPFEVVSENKGYFAANSVSGTRLNSKIEDLGQSITVMTKDQMQDFAMLDINDMFDYMASTEGTNSYSQFETDRTGAVVDKVSLDPNNANRVRGIGNAN
;
A
#
# COMPACT_ATOMS: atom_id res chain seq x y z
N MET A 1 -39.30 2.36 -8.24
CA MET A 1 -40.08 3.30 -7.41
C MET A 1 -39.19 4.49 -7.17
N ALA A 2 -39.49 5.62 -7.81
CA ALA A 2 -38.61 6.79 -7.88
C ALA A 2 -38.61 7.56 -6.54
N ALA A 3 -37.44 8.02 -6.10
CA ALA A 3 -37.31 8.92 -4.96
C ALA A 3 -37.55 10.36 -5.43
N GLU A 4 -38.50 11.02 -4.78
CA GLU A 4 -38.86 12.42 -4.98
C GLU A 4 -37.87 13.32 -4.23
N ALA A 5 -37.24 14.27 -4.93
CA ALA A 5 -36.39 15.28 -4.32
C ALA A 5 -37.26 16.47 -3.87
N GLY A 6 -37.55 16.55 -2.57
CA GLY A 6 -38.22 17.68 -1.96
C GLY A 6 -37.35 18.94 -2.01
N ALA A 7 -37.92 20.04 -2.51
CA ALA A 7 -37.29 21.36 -2.52
C ALA A 7 -37.29 21.96 -1.10
N GLY A 8 -36.14 21.89 -0.42
CA GLY A 8 -35.93 22.52 0.89
C GLY A 8 -35.68 24.03 0.76
N GLY A 9 -36.43 24.83 1.51
CA GLY A 9 -36.30 26.29 1.55
C GLY A 9 -34.95 26.75 2.13
N ALA A 10 -34.55 27.97 1.77
CA ALA A 10 -33.30 28.59 2.23
C ALA A 10 -33.27 28.69 3.77
N GLY A 11 -32.55 27.75 4.41
CA GLY A 11 -32.40 27.67 5.87
C GLY A 11 -32.43 26.26 6.45
N GLU A 12 -32.83 25.24 5.69
CA GLU A 12 -32.89 23.85 6.17
C GLU A 12 -31.54 23.14 6.02
N THR A 13 -31.02 22.57 7.11
CA THR A 13 -29.78 21.80 7.09
C THR A 13 -29.97 20.48 6.36
N ILE A 14 -29.38 20.37 5.16
CA ILE A 14 -29.39 19.14 4.37
C ILE A 14 -28.47 18.13 5.07
N THR A 15 -29.06 17.07 5.61
CA THR A 15 -28.30 15.94 6.15
C THR A 15 -27.99 15.00 4.99
N LEU A 16 -26.70 14.86 4.67
CA LEU A 16 -26.24 13.90 3.67
C LEU A 16 -26.18 12.50 4.28
N SER A 17 -26.40 11.49 3.44
CA SER A 17 -26.14 10.10 3.81
C SER A 17 -24.68 9.94 4.25
N PRO A 18 -24.41 9.13 5.30
CA PRO A 18 -23.04 8.84 5.70
C PRO A 18 -22.30 8.15 4.56
N PHE A 19 -21.03 8.48 4.41
CA PHE A 19 -20.14 7.76 3.51
C PHE A 19 -19.77 6.41 4.15
N GLU A 20 -20.14 5.32 3.48
CA GLU A 20 -19.82 3.95 3.90
C GLU A 20 -18.80 3.34 2.95
N VAL A 21 -17.72 2.76 3.49
CA VAL A 21 -16.72 2.01 2.73
C VAL A 21 -16.92 0.53 3.01
N VAL A 22 -17.31 -0.22 1.99
CA VAL A 22 -17.46 -1.68 2.08
C VAL A 22 -16.22 -2.34 1.52
N SER A 23 -15.56 -3.20 2.31
CA SER A 23 -14.44 -4.02 1.84
C SER A 23 -14.95 -5.35 1.30
N GLU A 24 -14.61 -5.69 0.06
CA GLU A 24 -14.95 -6.97 -0.60
C GLU A 24 -13.76 -7.95 -0.64
N ASN A 25 -12.82 -7.84 0.31
CA ASN A 25 -11.66 -8.74 0.38
C ASN A 25 -12.04 -10.05 1.06
N LYS A 26 -11.48 -11.17 0.58
CA LYS A 26 -11.69 -12.50 1.17
C LYS A 26 -10.35 -13.19 1.39
N GLY A 27 -9.92 -13.28 2.65
CA GLY A 27 -8.61 -13.82 2.99
C GLY A 27 -7.51 -13.07 2.23
N TYR A 28 -6.65 -13.82 1.54
CA TYR A 28 -5.51 -13.25 0.81
C TYR A 28 -5.87 -12.71 -0.58
N PHE A 29 -7.15 -12.73 -0.96
CA PHE A 29 -7.61 -12.23 -2.25
C PHE A 29 -8.29 -10.86 -2.12
N ALA A 30 -7.78 -9.90 -2.87
CA ALA A 30 -8.37 -8.58 -3.08
C ALA A 30 -8.71 -8.39 -4.55
N ALA A 31 -9.99 -8.09 -4.85
CA ALA A 31 -10.47 -7.96 -6.24
C ALA A 31 -10.32 -6.53 -6.78
N ASN A 32 -10.33 -5.53 -5.89
CA ASN A 32 -10.40 -4.12 -6.23
C ASN A 32 -9.28 -3.33 -5.56
N SER A 33 -8.90 -2.21 -6.15
CA SER A 33 -7.90 -1.29 -5.60
C SER A 33 -8.23 0.16 -5.95
N VAL A 34 -7.95 1.06 -5.01
CA VAL A 34 -7.97 2.52 -5.23
C VAL A 34 -6.59 3.04 -5.66
N SER A 35 -5.56 2.20 -5.54
CA SER A 35 -4.20 2.54 -5.92
C SER A 35 -4.08 2.78 -7.41
N GLY A 36 -3.37 3.84 -7.80
CA GLY A 36 -3.16 4.25 -9.19
C GLY A 36 -4.25 5.14 -9.78
N THR A 37 -5.54 4.88 -9.50
CA THR A 37 -6.67 5.60 -10.15
C THR A 37 -7.48 6.49 -9.22
N ARG A 38 -7.34 6.35 -7.89
CA ARG A 38 -8.18 7.02 -6.87
C ARG A 38 -9.67 6.67 -6.96
N LEU A 39 -10.02 5.64 -7.72
CA LEU A 39 -11.37 5.09 -7.85
C LEU A 39 -11.32 3.63 -7.43
N ASN A 40 -12.40 3.11 -6.84
CA ASN A 40 -12.50 1.70 -6.53
C ASN A 40 -12.65 0.90 -7.84
N SER A 41 -11.52 0.48 -8.42
CA SER A 41 -11.45 -0.21 -9.70
C SER A 41 -11.09 -1.67 -9.49
N LYS A 42 -11.64 -2.56 -10.32
CA LYS A 42 -11.20 -3.96 -10.33
C LYS A 42 -9.77 -4.06 -10.82
N ILE A 43 -8.97 -4.92 -10.20
CA ILE A 43 -7.56 -5.09 -10.55
C ILE A 43 -7.40 -5.63 -11.99
N GLU A 44 -8.33 -6.45 -12.47
CA GLU A 44 -8.34 -6.96 -13.86
C GLU A 44 -8.46 -5.87 -14.93
N ASP A 45 -9.06 -4.74 -14.58
CA ASP A 45 -9.30 -3.61 -15.49
C ASP A 45 -8.18 -2.54 -15.41
N LEU A 46 -7.20 -2.73 -14.51
CA LEU A 46 -6.09 -1.80 -14.32
C LEU A 46 -4.91 -2.19 -15.21
N GLY A 47 -4.50 -1.29 -16.10
CA GLY A 47 -3.33 -1.47 -16.97
C GLY A 47 -1.97 -1.37 -16.26
N GLN A 48 -1.94 -1.47 -14.93
CA GLN A 48 -0.75 -1.36 -14.09
C GLN A 48 -0.53 -2.68 -13.35
N SER A 49 0.74 -3.07 -13.15
CA SER A 49 1.06 -4.22 -12.30
C SER A 49 0.80 -3.85 -10.85
N ILE A 50 -0.18 -4.50 -10.22
CA ILE A 50 -0.56 -4.27 -8.83
C ILE A 50 -0.43 -5.60 -8.08
N THR A 51 0.37 -5.59 -7.02
CA THR A 51 0.40 -6.66 -6.01
C THR A 51 -0.21 -6.10 -4.73
N VAL A 52 -1.11 -6.85 -4.10
CA VAL A 52 -1.80 -6.42 -2.88
C VAL A 52 -1.42 -7.36 -1.74
N MET A 53 -0.93 -6.79 -0.64
CA MET A 53 -0.82 -7.50 0.61
C MET A 53 -2.07 -7.25 1.45
N THR A 54 -2.76 -8.32 1.84
CA THR A 54 -3.97 -8.23 2.66
C THR A 54 -3.64 -8.25 4.15
N LYS A 55 -4.54 -7.72 4.98
CA LYS A 55 -4.37 -7.72 6.43
C LYS A 55 -4.32 -9.14 7.00
N ASP A 56 -5.20 -10.02 6.53
CA ASP A 56 -5.24 -11.42 6.97
C ASP A 56 -3.89 -12.10 6.67
N GLN A 57 -3.31 -11.85 5.50
CA GLN A 57 -1.98 -12.36 5.14
C GLN A 57 -0.87 -11.82 6.03
N MET A 58 -0.88 -10.51 6.33
CA MET A 58 0.10 -9.93 7.24
C MET A 58 -0.01 -10.54 8.64
N GLN A 59 -1.23 -10.80 9.12
CA GLN A 59 -1.48 -11.38 10.44
C GLN A 59 -1.07 -12.86 10.51
N ASP A 60 -1.39 -13.65 9.48
CA ASP A 60 -1.10 -15.08 9.45
C ASP A 60 0.40 -15.37 9.32
N PHE A 61 1.16 -14.53 8.62
CA PHE A 61 2.62 -14.62 8.53
C PHE A 61 3.35 -13.84 9.63
N ALA A 62 2.60 -13.21 10.56
CA ALA A 62 3.14 -12.38 11.64
C ALA A 62 4.13 -11.30 11.14
N MET A 63 3.80 -10.63 10.03
CA MET A 63 4.57 -9.50 9.50
C MET A 63 4.41 -8.29 10.42
N LEU A 64 5.52 -7.76 10.94
CA LEU A 64 5.52 -6.66 11.91
C LEU A 64 6.00 -5.35 11.30
N ASP A 65 6.81 -5.42 10.24
CA ASP A 65 7.31 -4.26 9.53
C ASP A 65 7.24 -4.41 8.00
N ILE A 66 7.67 -3.36 7.30
CA ILE A 66 7.62 -3.33 5.84
C ILE A 66 8.68 -4.23 5.18
N ASN A 67 9.79 -4.52 5.87
CA ASN A 67 10.81 -5.43 5.35
C ASN A 67 10.28 -6.87 5.33
N ASP A 68 9.48 -7.27 6.32
CA ASP A 68 8.80 -8.57 6.33
C ASP A 68 7.85 -8.72 5.12
N MET A 69 7.20 -7.63 4.70
CA MET A 69 6.31 -7.64 3.53
C MET A 69 7.08 -7.77 2.22
N PHE A 70 8.25 -7.15 2.10
CA PHE A 70 9.01 -7.13 0.85
C PHE A 70 9.46 -8.51 0.39
N ASP A 71 9.64 -9.46 1.31
CA ASP A 71 9.97 -10.84 0.99
C ASP A 71 8.88 -11.57 0.17
N TYR A 72 7.63 -11.07 0.20
CA TYR A 72 6.47 -11.67 -0.47
C TYR A 72 5.87 -10.79 -1.56
N MET A 73 6.48 -9.64 -1.82
CA MET A 73 6.00 -8.66 -2.79
C MET A 73 6.88 -8.63 -4.03
N ALA A 74 6.27 -8.42 -5.19
CA ALA A 74 7.01 -8.38 -6.44
C ALA A 74 7.80 -7.06 -6.56
N SER A 75 9.05 -7.17 -7.05
CA SER A 75 9.91 -6.02 -7.37
C SER A 75 10.33 -5.14 -6.19
N THR A 76 10.19 -5.66 -4.96
CA THR A 76 10.65 -5.03 -3.73
C THR A 76 11.64 -5.94 -3.02
N GLU A 77 12.67 -5.37 -2.43
CA GLU A 77 13.71 -6.08 -1.68
C GLU A 77 13.90 -5.37 -0.33
N GLY A 78 13.76 -6.11 0.77
CA GLY A 78 13.97 -5.62 2.13
C GLY A 78 15.34 -6.00 2.67
N THR A 79 15.60 -5.69 3.94
CA THR A 79 16.87 -6.00 4.64
C THR A 79 17.31 -7.47 4.59
N ASN A 80 16.39 -8.41 4.36
CA ASN A 80 16.69 -9.83 4.23
C ASN A 80 17.34 -10.21 2.88
N SER A 81 17.05 -9.47 1.81
CA SER A 81 17.49 -9.79 0.44
C SER A 81 18.26 -8.66 -0.24
N TYR A 82 18.22 -7.45 0.32
CA TYR A 82 18.90 -6.26 -0.18
C TYR A 82 20.13 -5.94 0.67
N SER A 83 21.23 -5.61 0.01
CA SER A 83 22.45 -5.12 0.66
C SER A 83 22.74 -3.69 0.20
N GLN A 84 22.83 -2.75 1.13
CA GLN A 84 23.20 -1.37 0.85
C GLN A 84 24.54 -1.03 1.49
N PHE A 85 25.51 -0.68 0.65
CA PHE A 85 26.84 -0.26 1.08
C PHE A 85 27.11 1.16 0.62
N GLU A 86 27.64 1.98 1.53
CA GLU A 86 28.09 3.33 1.24
C GLU A 86 29.58 3.47 1.57
N THR A 87 30.30 4.26 0.79
CA THR A 87 31.68 4.61 1.10
C THR A 87 31.69 5.98 1.78
N ASP A 88 32.17 6.04 3.02
CA ASP A 88 32.31 7.31 3.75
C ASP A 88 33.50 8.14 3.21
N ARG A 89 33.61 9.41 3.64
CA ARG A 89 34.69 10.35 3.31
C ARG A 89 36.07 9.84 3.70
N THR A 90 36.15 8.88 4.61
CA THR A 90 37.37 8.19 5.03
C THR A 90 37.77 7.03 4.10
N GLY A 91 36.92 6.67 3.13
CA GLY A 91 37.11 5.52 2.24
C GLY A 91 36.67 4.18 2.84
N ALA A 92 36.12 4.18 4.06
CA ALA A 92 35.57 2.97 4.67
C ALA A 92 34.25 2.57 4.02
N VAL A 93 34.08 1.28 3.73
CA VAL A 93 32.78 0.71 3.31
C VAL A 93 31.94 0.46 4.55
N VAL A 94 30.75 1.03 4.56
CA VAL A 94 29.80 0.97 5.66
C VAL A 94 28.54 0.25 5.18
N ASP A 95 28.13 -0.78 5.92
CA ASP A 95 26.87 -1.49 5.69
C ASP A 95 25.70 -0.75 6.33
N LYS A 96 24.73 -0.35 5.50
CA LYS A 96 23.53 0.37 5.92
C LYS A 96 22.41 -0.56 6.35
N VAL A 97 22.44 -1.85 6.01
CA VAL A 97 21.41 -2.80 6.47
C VAL A 97 21.41 -2.87 7.99
N SER A 98 22.59 -2.89 8.62
CA SER A 98 22.71 -2.90 10.08
C SER A 98 22.52 -1.52 10.74
N LEU A 99 22.87 -0.42 10.05
CA LEU A 99 22.88 0.92 10.66
C LEU A 99 21.57 1.69 10.46
N ASP A 100 20.84 1.42 9.38
CA ASP A 100 19.57 2.03 9.04
C ASP A 100 18.62 1.02 8.33
N PRO A 101 18.16 -0.01 9.05
CA PRO A 101 17.35 -1.09 8.47
C PRO A 101 15.99 -0.62 7.93
N ASN A 102 15.48 0.53 8.38
CA ASN A 102 14.20 1.06 7.91
C ASN A 102 14.28 1.63 6.49
N ASN A 103 15.45 2.13 6.09
CA ASN A 103 15.67 2.71 4.76
C ASN A 103 16.52 1.83 3.86
N ALA A 104 17.15 0.78 4.39
CA ALA A 104 17.89 -0.22 3.65
C ALA A 104 16.95 -1.19 2.90
N ASN A 105 16.17 -0.65 1.97
CA ASN A 105 15.27 -1.38 1.09
C ASN A 105 15.32 -0.80 -0.32
N ARG A 106 14.76 -1.55 -1.28
CA ARG A 106 14.75 -1.17 -2.68
C ARG A 106 13.46 -1.57 -3.38
N VAL A 107 12.88 -0.60 -4.07
CA VAL A 107 11.86 -0.77 -5.11
C VAL A 107 12.55 -0.65 -6.47
N ARG A 108 12.44 -1.70 -7.28
CA ARG A 108 13.05 -1.72 -8.62
C ARG A 108 12.52 -0.55 -9.46
N GLY A 109 13.43 0.29 -9.95
CA GLY A 109 13.13 1.41 -10.84
C GLY A 109 12.80 2.74 -10.15
N ILE A 110 12.73 2.78 -8.80
CA ILE A 110 12.44 4.02 -8.06
C ILE A 110 13.52 4.34 -7.01
N GLY A 111 14.01 3.35 -6.25
CA GLY A 111 14.96 3.59 -5.16
C GLY A 111 14.47 3.00 -3.84
N ASN A 112 14.75 3.64 -2.71
CA ASN A 112 14.20 3.22 -1.42
C ASN A 112 12.67 3.49 -1.35
N ALA A 113 11.97 2.78 -0.48
CA ALA A 113 10.52 2.82 -0.36
C ALA A 113 9.97 3.93 0.55
N ASN A 114 10.83 4.85 1.02
CA ASN A 114 10.55 5.82 2.10
C ASN A 114 10.76 7.28 1.65
#